data_AF-A0A425HV71-F1
#
_entry.id   AF-A0A425HV71-F1
#
_cell.length_a   1.000
_cell.length_b   1.000
_cell.length_c   1.000
_cell.angle_alpha   90.00
_cell.angle_beta   90.00
_cell.angle_gamma   90.00
#
_symmetry.space_group_name_H-M   'P 1'
#
loop_
_entity.id
_entity.type
_entity.pdbx_description
1 polymer ?
#
loop_
_entity_poly.entity_id
_entity_poly.type
_entity_poly.pdbx_seq_one_letter_code
_entity_poly.pdbx_strand_id
1 'polypeptide(L)'
;MKEATSDPGLVASAGTEGGKKKKKTDNYAIEPNSSSPPIDTSKWPLLLKHYDRLNVRTGHYTPLPHGCSPLCRPLQQYINYGAMNLDKPANPSSHEVVAWLKKILRVEKTGHSGTLDPKVTGCLLVCIN
;
A
#
# COMPACT_ATOMS: atom_id res chain seq x y z
N MET A 1 26.21 -59.01 21.27
CA MET A 1 27.49 -58.86 20.57
C MET A 1 27.40 -59.71 19.30
N LYS A 2 27.31 -59.07 18.12
CA LYS A 2 27.32 -59.62 16.75
C LYS A 2 26.25 -60.68 16.40
N GLU A 3 25.23 -60.39 15.59
CA GLU A 3 25.13 -60.11 14.14
C GLU A 3 24.62 -61.33 13.35
N ALA A 4 23.65 -61.03 12.49
CA ALA A 4 23.20 -61.73 11.28
C ALA A 4 22.52 -63.11 11.39
N THR A 5 21.23 -63.07 11.08
CA THR A 5 20.21 -64.12 11.08
C THR A 5 20.15 -64.90 9.77
N SER A 6 19.61 -66.11 9.92
CA SER A 6 19.38 -67.21 9.01
C SER A 6 18.44 -66.96 7.82
N ASP A 7 18.74 -67.64 6.71
CA ASP A 7 17.86 -68.07 5.59
C ASP A 7 16.67 -68.96 6.07
N PRO A 8 15.76 -69.51 5.22
CA PRO A 8 15.29 -69.16 3.85
C PRO A 8 13.74 -69.19 3.71
N GLY A 9 13.18 -68.92 2.52
CA GLY A 9 11.83 -69.41 2.16
C GLY A 9 11.01 -68.57 1.17
N LEU A 10 10.77 -69.15 -0.01
CA LEU A 10 9.94 -68.68 -1.14
C LEU A 10 8.43 -68.71 -0.82
N VAL A 11 7.63 -67.66 -1.11
CA VAL A 11 6.27 -67.72 -1.76
C VAL A 11 5.62 -66.33 -2.01
N ALA A 12 5.08 -66.17 -3.23
CA ALA A 12 3.82 -65.54 -3.70
C ALA A 12 3.37 -64.07 -3.44
N SER A 13 3.19 -63.36 -4.58
CA SER A 13 2.05 -62.50 -5.03
C SER A 13 1.69 -61.11 -4.45
N ALA A 14 1.41 -60.20 -5.42
CA ALA A 14 0.41 -59.10 -5.47
C ALA A 14 0.81 -57.63 -5.13
N GLY A 15 0.50 -56.72 -6.09
CA GLY A 15 0.40 -55.24 -5.98
C GLY A 15 1.75 -54.47 -6.05
N THR A 16 1.92 -53.28 -6.64
CA THR A 16 1.07 -52.26 -7.28
C THR A 16 1.99 -51.34 -8.12
N GLU A 17 1.39 -50.71 -9.14
CA GLU A 17 1.83 -49.68 -10.09
C GLU A 17 3.09 -48.82 -9.80
N GLY A 18 3.89 -48.58 -10.84
CA GLY A 18 4.99 -47.60 -10.85
C GLY A 18 5.19 -46.96 -12.23
N GLY A 19 4.60 -45.77 -12.44
CA GLY A 19 4.64 -45.00 -13.67
C GLY A 19 6.01 -44.41 -14.03
N LYS A 20 6.34 -44.44 -15.33
CA LYS A 20 7.55 -43.86 -15.94
C LYS A 20 7.63 -42.34 -15.73
N LYS A 21 8.73 -41.88 -15.12
CA LYS A 21 9.13 -40.46 -15.03
C LYS A 21 9.38 -39.87 -16.43
N LYS A 22 8.57 -38.88 -16.84
CA LYS A 22 8.90 -37.95 -17.95
C LYS A 22 9.69 -36.77 -17.37
N LYS A 23 10.90 -36.54 -17.91
CA LYS A 23 11.70 -35.34 -17.64
C LYS A 23 10.91 -34.10 -18.10
N LYS A 24 10.61 -33.16 -17.19
CA LYS A 24 10.13 -31.82 -17.53
C LYS A 24 11.30 -31.05 -18.12
N THR A 25 11.20 -30.72 -19.39
CA THR A 25 12.00 -29.66 -20.03
C THR A 25 11.36 -28.33 -19.62
N ASP A 26 12.03 -27.54 -18.80
CA ASP A 26 11.57 -26.20 -18.45
C ASP A 26 11.69 -25.30 -19.69
N ASN A 27 10.56 -25.14 -20.37
CA ASN A 27 10.40 -24.24 -21.49
C ASN A 27 10.28 -22.83 -20.90
N TYR A 28 11.36 -22.06 -20.88
CA TYR A 28 11.35 -20.63 -20.51
C TYR A 28 10.79 -19.80 -21.67
N ALA A 29 9.56 -20.07 -22.08
CA ALA A 29 8.85 -19.30 -23.10
C ALA A 29 7.92 -18.30 -22.41
N ILE A 30 8.08 -17.01 -22.72
CA ILE A 30 7.09 -16.01 -22.35
C ILE A 30 5.95 -16.17 -23.35
N GLU A 31 4.88 -16.82 -22.92
CA GLU A 31 3.66 -16.93 -23.73
C GLU A 31 3.09 -15.52 -23.99
N PRO A 32 2.72 -15.19 -25.24
CA PRO A 32 2.16 -13.89 -25.55
C PRO A 32 0.81 -13.73 -24.84
N ASN A 33 0.74 -12.79 -23.90
CA ASN A 33 -0.52 -12.35 -23.31
C ASN A 33 -0.99 -11.07 -24.02
N SER A 34 -2.29 -10.96 -24.28
CA SER A 34 -2.90 -9.77 -24.88
C SER A 34 -3.01 -8.61 -23.88
N SER A 35 -2.89 -8.89 -22.58
CA SER A 35 -2.81 -7.88 -21.53
C SER A 35 -1.67 -8.20 -20.57
N SER A 36 -0.93 -7.16 -20.19
CA SER A 36 0.05 -7.25 -19.11
C SER A 36 -0.58 -7.80 -17.82
N PRO A 37 0.19 -8.54 -17.00
CA PRO A 37 -0.30 -9.01 -15.71
C PRO A 37 -0.71 -7.80 -14.84
N PRO A 38 -1.79 -7.91 -14.06
CA PRO A 38 -2.22 -6.84 -13.16
C PRO A 38 -1.06 -6.48 -12.22
N ILE A 39 -0.66 -5.21 -12.24
CA ILE A 39 0.33 -4.69 -11.29
C ILE A 39 -0.31 -4.76 -9.90
N ASP A 40 0.39 -5.32 -8.91
CA ASP A 40 -0.08 -5.28 -7.53
C ASP A 40 -0.03 -3.83 -7.01
N THR A 41 -1.18 -3.17 -7.00
CA THR A 41 -1.33 -1.79 -6.50
C THR A 41 -1.80 -1.72 -5.04
N SER A 42 -1.82 -2.85 -4.31
CA SER A 42 -2.28 -2.90 -2.92
C SER A 42 -1.43 -2.06 -1.96
N LYS A 43 -0.15 -1.87 -2.29
CA LYS A 43 0.83 -1.12 -1.51
C LYS A 43 0.99 0.32 -1.96
N TRP A 44 0.29 0.75 -3.01
CA TRP A 44 0.40 2.12 -3.51
C TRP A 44 -0.21 3.11 -2.49
N PRO A 45 0.35 4.32 -2.36
CA PRO A 45 -0.02 5.25 -1.31
C PRO A 45 -1.34 5.97 -1.59
N LEU A 46 -2.02 6.36 -0.52
CA LEU A 46 -3.15 7.30 -0.54
C LEU A 46 -4.25 6.88 -1.53
N LEU A 47 -4.62 7.76 -2.44
CA LEU A 47 -5.71 7.60 -3.41
C LEU A 47 -5.39 6.59 -4.53
N LEU A 48 -4.12 6.21 -4.69
CA LEU A 48 -3.70 5.26 -5.72
C LEU A 48 -3.66 3.82 -5.21
N LYS A 49 -4.04 3.58 -3.94
CA LYS A 49 -4.16 2.24 -3.38
C LYS A 49 -5.29 1.47 -4.07
N HIS A 50 -5.02 0.24 -4.50
CA HIS A 50 -5.99 -0.60 -5.21
C HIS A 50 -6.54 0.03 -6.50
N TYR A 51 -5.68 0.75 -7.23
CA TYR A 51 -5.98 1.34 -8.52
C TYR A 51 -6.53 0.32 -9.53
N ASP A 52 -6.13 -0.96 -9.42
CA ASP A 52 -6.62 -2.09 -10.22
C ASP A 52 -8.14 -2.31 -10.12
N ARG A 53 -8.79 -1.82 -9.04
CA ARG A 53 -10.23 -1.97 -8.84
C ARG A 53 -11.06 -0.90 -9.55
N LEU A 54 -10.43 0.09 -10.18
CA LEU A 54 -11.14 1.12 -10.92
C LEU A 54 -11.59 0.60 -12.29
N ASN A 55 -12.81 0.95 -12.70
CA ASN A 55 -13.31 0.63 -14.03
C ASN A 55 -12.50 1.40 -15.10
N VAL A 56 -11.83 0.66 -15.99
CA VAL A 56 -11.03 1.25 -17.06
C VAL A 56 -11.92 1.57 -18.27
N ARG A 57 -12.07 2.86 -18.59
CA ARG A 57 -12.79 3.31 -19.80
C ARG A 57 -11.92 3.22 -21.06
N THR A 58 -10.64 3.59 -20.95
CA THR A 58 -9.66 3.60 -22.04
C THR A 58 -8.28 3.25 -21.49
N GLY A 59 -7.56 2.34 -22.13
CA GLY A 59 -6.22 1.91 -21.73
C GLY A 59 -5.06 2.76 -22.28
N HIS A 60 -5.37 3.78 -23.09
CA HIS A 60 -4.37 4.56 -23.81
C HIS A 60 -4.54 6.06 -23.53
N TYR A 61 -3.46 6.72 -23.13
CA TYR A 61 -3.36 8.17 -23.01
C TYR A 61 -1.88 8.59 -23.08
N THR A 62 -1.62 9.85 -23.42
CA THR A 62 -0.25 10.41 -23.42
C THR A 62 0.00 11.14 -22.10
N PRO A 63 0.88 10.63 -21.22
CA PRO A 63 1.18 11.32 -19.96
C PRO A 63 1.90 12.64 -20.23
N LEU A 64 1.39 13.73 -19.66
CA LEU A 64 2.05 15.04 -19.68
C LEU A 64 2.98 15.17 -18.46
N PRO A 65 4.13 15.86 -18.60
CA PRO A 65 5.12 16.00 -17.52
C PRO A 65 4.73 17.04 -16.45
N HIS A 66 3.45 17.38 -16.31
CA HIS A 66 2.97 18.40 -15.39
C HIS A 66 2.42 17.79 -14.10
N GLY A 67 2.70 18.43 -12.97
CA GLY A 67 2.27 17.98 -11.65
C GLY A 67 3.16 16.90 -11.06
N CYS A 68 2.73 16.36 -9.91
CA CYS A 68 3.45 15.31 -9.20
C CYS A 68 2.51 14.52 -8.28
N SER A 69 2.92 13.30 -7.94
CA SER A 69 2.25 12.48 -6.93
C SER A 69 2.24 13.21 -5.57
N PRO A 70 1.18 13.06 -4.73
CA PRO A 70 1.06 13.80 -3.48
C PRO A 70 2.28 13.70 -2.54
N LEU A 71 2.93 12.54 -2.49
CA LEU A 71 4.11 12.29 -1.65
C LEU A 71 5.42 12.87 -2.23
N CYS A 72 5.44 13.20 -3.52
CA CYS A 72 6.62 13.71 -4.22
C CYS A 72 6.50 15.21 -4.57
N ARG A 73 5.62 15.95 -3.89
CA ARG A 73 5.50 17.40 -4.08
C ARG A 73 6.74 18.13 -3.50
N PRO A 74 7.18 19.22 -4.12
CA PRO A 74 8.13 20.14 -3.50
C PRO A 74 7.59 20.61 -2.13
N LEU A 75 8.47 20.81 -1.15
CA LEU A 75 8.09 21.09 0.24
C LEU A 75 7.06 22.22 0.38
N GLN A 76 7.26 23.33 -0.35
CA GLN A 76 6.33 24.46 -0.31
C GLN A 76 4.93 24.06 -0.77
N GLN A 77 4.84 23.34 -1.88
CA GLN A 77 3.57 22.87 -2.41
C GLN A 77 2.95 21.79 -1.52
N TYR A 78 3.76 20.94 -0.90
CA TYR A 78 3.30 19.95 0.06
C TYR A 78 2.62 20.60 1.27
N ILE A 79 3.20 21.67 1.81
CA ILE A 79 2.63 22.45 2.92
C ILE A 79 1.35 23.16 2.48
N ASN A 80 1.34 23.82 1.32
CA ASN A 80 0.18 24.56 0.82
C ASN A 80 -1.05 23.69 0.55
N TYR A 81 -0.88 22.39 0.28
CA TYR A 81 -1.98 21.42 0.14
C TYR A 81 -2.05 20.46 1.35
N GLY A 82 -1.48 20.87 2.47
CA GLY A 82 -1.35 20.07 3.68
C GLY A 82 -2.61 20.11 4.55
N ALA A 83 -2.86 18.99 5.23
CA ALA A 83 -3.79 18.91 6.35
C ALA A 83 -3.07 18.27 7.54
N MET A 84 -3.26 18.84 8.72
CA MET A 84 -2.62 18.40 9.96
C MET A 84 -3.68 17.87 10.92
N ASN A 85 -3.51 16.63 11.36
CA ASN A 85 -4.29 16.07 12.45
C ASN A 85 -3.67 16.50 13.78
N LEU A 86 -4.17 17.59 14.35
CA LEU A 86 -3.64 18.17 15.57
C LEU A 86 -4.43 17.67 16.78
N ASP A 87 -3.73 17.27 17.83
CA ASP A 87 -4.35 17.05 19.14
C ASP A 87 -4.39 18.38 19.91
N LYS A 88 -5.59 18.97 20.00
CA LYS A 88 -5.78 20.27 20.61
C LYS A 88 -5.59 20.14 22.13
N PRO A 89 -4.72 20.95 22.76
CA PRO A 89 -4.61 20.95 24.22
C PRO A 89 -5.85 21.60 24.87
N ALA A 90 -6.05 21.29 26.15
CA ALA A 90 -7.04 21.95 26.98
C ALA A 90 -6.62 23.39 27.28
N ASN A 91 -7.61 24.27 27.38
CA ASN A 91 -7.56 25.71 27.68
C ASN A 91 -7.53 26.70 26.50
N PRO A 92 -6.69 26.58 25.45
CA PRO A 92 -6.77 27.53 24.35
C PRO A 92 -8.01 27.24 23.48
N SER A 93 -8.55 28.28 22.86
CA SER A 93 -9.58 28.15 21.83
C SER A 93 -9.00 27.53 20.56
N SER A 94 -9.85 26.89 19.73
CA SER A 94 -9.40 26.39 18.42
C SER A 94 -8.80 27.47 17.53
N HIS A 95 -9.29 28.71 17.62
CA HIS A 95 -8.79 29.84 16.82
C HIS A 95 -7.38 30.25 17.24
N GLU A 96 -7.07 30.25 18.54
CA GLU A 96 -5.72 30.55 19.04
C GLU A 96 -4.71 29.50 18.59
N VAL A 97 -5.07 28.21 18.70
CA VAL A 97 -4.19 27.10 18.28
C VAL A 97 -3.88 27.20 16.78
N VAL A 98 -4.89 27.48 15.96
CA VAL A 98 -4.70 27.68 14.52
C VAL A 98 -3.85 28.93 14.23
N ALA A 99 -4.03 30.02 14.98
CA ALA A 99 -3.21 31.22 14.84
C ALA A 99 -1.73 30.96 15.18
N TRP A 100 -1.44 30.12 16.18
CA TRP A 100 -0.09 29.69 16.49
C TRP A 100 0.51 28.88 15.34
N LEU A 101 -0.23 27.90 14.80
CA LEU A 101 0.23 27.13 13.64
C LEU A 101 0.54 28.02 12.44
N LYS A 102 -0.34 28.99 12.13
CA LYS A 102 -0.12 29.96 11.05
C LYS A 102 1.20 30.72 11.25
N LYS A 103 1.49 31.16 12.48
CA LYS A 103 2.72 31.89 12.81
C LYS A 103 3.97 31.00 12.77
N ILE A 104 3.87 29.75 13.22
CA ILE A 104 4.98 28.78 13.22
C ILE A 104 5.36 28.38 11.80
N LEU A 105 4.37 28.02 10.98
CA LEU A 105 4.58 27.57 9.60
C LEU A 105 4.75 28.73 8.61
N ARG A 106 4.42 29.97 9.02
CA ARG A 106 4.49 31.19 8.19
C ARG A 106 3.69 31.08 6.90
N VAL A 107 2.48 30.54 7.01
CA VAL A 107 1.55 30.31 5.91
C VAL A 107 0.51 31.43 5.81
N GLU A 108 -0.11 31.58 4.65
CA GLU A 108 -1.03 32.70 4.38
C GLU A 108 -2.39 32.48 5.03
N LYS A 109 -2.96 31.27 4.91
CA LYS A 109 -4.26 30.94 5.48
C LYS A 109 -4.23 29.57 6.13
N THR A 110 -5.11 29.43 7.11
CA THR A 110 -5.29 28.21 7.88
C THR A 110 -6.77 28.14 8.28
N GLY A 111 -7.34 26.95 8.28
CA GLY A 111 -8.71 26.71 8.73
C GLY A 111 -8.81 25.40 9.51
N HIS A 112 -9.85 25.24 10.35
CA HIS A 112 -10.08 24.02 11.11
C HIS A 112 -11.43 23.38 10.82
N SER A 113 -11.55 22.06 10.98
CA SER A 113 -12.77 21.30 10.68
C SER A 113 -13.95 21.56 11.62
N GLY A 114 -13.72 22.19 12.77
CA GLY A 114 -14.76 22.55 13.72
C GLY A 114 -14.19 23.20 14.97
N THR A 115 -14.96 24.09 15.60
CA THR A 115 -14.54 24.72 16.85
C THR A 115 -14.71 23.73 17.99
N LEU A 116 -13.64 23.49 18.73
CA LEU A 116 -13.67 22.77 20.00
C LEU A 116 -13.66 23.82 21.11
N ASP A 117 -14.50 23.64 22.11
CA ASP A 117 -14.52 24.53 23.26
C ASP A 117 -13.15 24.56 23.95
N PRO A 118 -12.78 25.68 24.61
CA PRO A 118 -11.49 25.82 25.27
C PRO A 118 -11.10 24.62 26.14
N LYS A 119 -12.04 24.06 26.90
CA LYS A 119 -11.81 22.91 27.79
C LYS A 119 -11.72 21.55 27.10
N VAL A 120 -12.07 21.46 25.81
CA VAL A 120 -12.10 20.21 25.04
C VAL A 120 -10.74 19.96 24.38
N THR A 121 -10.25 18.73 24.53
CA THR A 121 -9.05 18.21 23.86
C THR A 121 -9.44 17.29 22.70
N GLY A 122 -8.47 16.96 21.84
CA GLY A 122 -8.62 15.92 20.82
C GLY A 122 -8.40 16.41 19.39
N CYS A 123 -8.87 15.60 18.45
CA CYS A 123 -8.64 15.78 17.02
C CYS A 123 -9.24 17.10 16.50
N LEU A 124 -8.36 18.02 16.13
CA LEU A 124 -8.65 19.23 15.39
C LEU A 124 -7.94 19.15 14.05
N LEU A 125 -8.67 18.82 12.98
CA LEU A 125 -8.10 18.81 11.64
C LEU A 125 -7.87 20.25 11.17
N VAL A 126 -6.62 20.60 10.90
CA VAL A 126 -6.23 21.92 10.43
C VAL A 126 -5.80 21.83 8.96
N CYS A 127 -6.50 22.53 8.09
CA CYS A 127 -6.15 22.68 6.68
C CYS A 127 -5.26 23.91 6.51
N ILE A 128 -4.23 23.78 5.67
CA ILE A 128 -3.22 24.80 5.40
C ILE A 128 -3.41 25.32 3.97
N ASN A 129 -3.34 26.65 3.78
CA ASN A 129 -3.21 27.35 2.50
C ASN A 129 -2.81 28.83 2.70
#